data_AF-A0A7C8ZZX7-F1
#
_entry.id   AF-A0A7C8ZZX7-F1
#
_cell.length_a   1.000
_cell.length_b   1.000
_cell.length_c   1.000
_cell.angle_alpha   90.00
_cell.angle_beta   90.00
_cell.angle_gamma   90.00
#
_symmetry.space_group_name_H-M   'P 1'
#
loop_
_entity.id
_entity.type
_entity.pdbx_description
1 polymer ?
#
loop_
_entity_poly.entity_id
_entity_poly.type
_entity_poly.pdbx_seq_one_letter_code
_entity_poly.pdbx_strand_id
1 'polypeptide(L)'
;FLILCQLQFPLVSKSGYIRRLVSESNDADISVIEISDIPGGSEAFELAAKFCYGINFEISTENIAVLRCVAEFLEMTEDYAVGNLVTRTEAYINEVALKSLSSCVTVLLASESLLPMAEQVKLVSRCIDAIAYLACKDSQSSGINRMEGGIEEGNSLVPQQKPIVDWWAEDLTMLRIDMFQRVLIAMTARGFKQYALGPTLMLYAQKSLRGLEAFGKGR
;
A
#
# COMPACT_ATOMS: atom_id res chain seq x y z
N PHE A 1 -5.49 21.01 15.48
CA PHE A 1 -4.25 20.94 16.29
C PHE A 1 -3.66 22.34 16.38
N LEU A 2 -3.32 22.84 17.58
CA LEU A 2 -2.76 24.18 17.80
C LEU A 2 -1.25 24.19 17.47
N ILE A 3 -0.80 25.12 16.62
CA ILE A 3 0.62 25.33 16.27
C ILE A 3 0.98 26.77 16.64
N LEU A 4 1.81 26.97 17.66
CA LEU A 4 2.30 28.30 18.07
C LEU A 4 3.34 28.85 17.08
N CYS A 5 3.51 30.17 17.02
CA CYS A 5 4.31 30.89 16.01
C CYS A 5 5.79 30.42 15.84
N GLN A 6 6.42 29.85 16.89
CA GLN A 6 7.77 29.23 16.82
C GLN A 6 7.77 27.81 16.23
N LEU A 7 6.65 27.10 16.37
CA LEU A 7 6.39 25.76 15.82
C LEU A 7 6.00 25.83 14.32
N GLN A 8 5.62 27.01 13.83
CA GLN A 8 5.17 27.15 12.45
C GLN A 8 6.30 27.02 11.41
N PHE A 9 7.52 27.44 11.75
CA PHE A 9 8.61 27.57 10.78
C PHE A 9 9.02 26.24 10.09
N PRO A 10 9.21 25.12 10.81
CA PRO A 10 9.56 23.85 10.16
C PRO A 10 8.46 23.33 9.23
N LEU A 11 7.18 23.53 9.58
CA LEU A 11 6.06 23.14 8.75
C LEU A 11 5.94 24.03 7.50
N VAL A 12 5.98 25.35 7.65
CA VAL A 12 5.89 26.33 6.54
C VAL A 12 7.08 26.22 5.58
N SER A 13 8.26 25.89 6.09
CA SER A 13 9.44 25.72 5.25
C SER A 13 9.35 24.48 4.37
N LYS A 14 8.74 23.38 4.84
CA LYS A 14 8.72 22.07 4.16
C LYS A 14 7.39 21.69 3.50
N SER A 15 6.30 22.39 3.79
CA SER A 15 4.98 22.13 3.20
C SER A 15 4.51 23.32 2.38
N GLY A 16 4.27 23.08 1.08
CA GLY A 16 3.68 24.06 0.18
C GLY A 16 2.26 24.45 0.56
N TYR A 17 1.47 23.46 0.94
CA TYR A 17 0.09 23.64 1.38
C TYR A 17 0.01 24.56 2.60
N ILE A 18 0.78 24.26 3.66
CA ILE A 18 0.78 25.08 4.88
C ILE A 18 1.35 26.47 4.57
N ARG A 19 2.42 26.58 3.78
CA ARG A 19 2.96 27.88 3.38
C ARG A 19 1.91 28.74 2.69
N ARG A 20 1.13 28.16 1.78
CA ARG A 20 0.04 28.85 1.07
C ARG A 20 -1.03 29.33 2.05
N LEU A 21 -1.53 28.45 2.92
CA LEU A 21 -2.53 28.81 3.93
C LEU A 21 -2.08 29.98 4.82
N VAL A 22 -0.80 29.98 5.23
CA VAL A 22 -0.22 31.07 6.04
C VAL A 22 -0.08 32.37 5.25
N SER A 23 0.22 32.29 3.95
CA SER A 23 0.33 33.49 3.11
C SER A 23 -1.02 34.12 2.75
N GLU A 24 -2.09 33.32 2.71
CA GLU A 24 -3.44 33.77 2.33
C GLU A 24 -4.26 34.28 3.52
N SER A 25 -3.85 33.99 4.76
CA SER A 25 -4.53 34.50 5.94
C SER A 25 -4.20 35.98 6.18
N ASN A 26 -5.23 36.83 6.19
CA ASN A 26 -5.14 38.27 6.46
C ASN A 26 -5.02 38.63 7.95
N ASP A 27 -5.03 37.63 8.86
CA ASP A 27 -4.93 37.88 10.29
C ASP A 27 -3.48 38.15 10.70
N ALA A 28 -3.26 39.25 11.42
CA ALA A 28 -1.95 39.62 11.95
C ALA A 28 -1.44 38.64 13.03
N ASP A 29 -2.31 37.79 13.57
CA ASP A 29 -2.01 36.75 14.56
C ASP A 29 -2.54 35.38 14.09
N ILE A 30 -1.85 34.76 13.12
CA ILE A 30 -2.13 33.38 12.68
C ILE A 30 -1.70 32.41 13.78
N SER A 31 -2.52 32.28 14.80
CA SER A 31 -2.32 31.35 15.91
C SER A 31 -2.95 29.98 15.68
N VAL A 32 -3.89 29.88 14.72
CA VAL A 32 -4.63 28.66 14.41
C VAL A 32 -4.80 28.51 12.91
N ILE A 33 -4.45 27.33 12.39
CA ILE A 33 -4.72 26.91 11.01
C ILE A 33 -5.57 25.65 11.08
N GLU A 34 -6.72 25.67 10.41
CA GLU A 34 -7.56 24.50 10.26
C GLU A 34 -7.20 23.78 8.95
N ILE A 35 -6.91 22.48 9.05
CA ILE A 35 -6.62 21.63 7.91
C ILE A 35 -7.63 20.49 7.97
N SER A 36 -8.56 20.50 7.03
CA SER A 36 -9.58 19.47 6.87
C SER A 36 -9.11 18.39 5.90
N ASP A 37 -9.76 17.22 5.95
CA ASP A 37 -9.62 16.15 4.95
C ASP A 37 -8.20 15.57 4.76
N ILE A 38 -7.39 15.59 5.82
CA ILE A 38 -6.06 14.97 5.79
C ILE A 38 -6.20 13.46 5.55
N PRO A 39 -5.57 12.90 4.50
CA PRO A 39 -5.59 11.46 4.27
C PRO A 39 -4.86 10.73 5.41
N GLY A 40 -5.56 9.79 6.06
CA GLY A 40 -5.06 9.10 7.26
C GLY A 40 -5.19 9.91 8.55
N GLY A 41 -5.86 11.07 8.52
CA GLY A 41 -6.24 11.83 9.70
C GLY A 41 -5.06 12.43 10.49
N SER A 42 -5.28 12.62 11.79
CA SER A 42 -4.32 13.28 12.68
C SER A 42 -3.01 12.52 12.82
N GLU A 43 -3.05 11.19 12.80
CA GLU A 43 -1.86 10.34 12.93
C GLU A 43 -0.93 10.53 11.72
N ALA A 44 -1.51 10.63 10.51
CA ALA A 44 -0.76 10.95 9.30
C ALA A 44 -0.09 12.32 9.37
N PHE A 45 -0.83 13.32 9.85
CA PHE A 45 -0.29 14.66 10.05
C PHE A 45 0.83 14.67 11.09
N GLU A 46 0.70 13.92 12.18
CA GLU A 46 1.74 13.80 13.20
C GLU A 46 3.05 13.27 12.61
N LEU A 47 3.00 12.26 11.74
CA LEU A 47 4.18 11.75 11.04
C LEU A 47 4.82 12.79 10.12
N ALA A 48 4.01 13.52 9.35
CA ALA A 48 4.50 14.61 8.50
C ALA A 48 5.11 15.75 9.33
N ALA A 49 4.52 16.07 10.48
CA ALA A 49 5.05 17.04 11.42
C ALA A 49 6.38 16.55 11.99
N LYS A 50 6.48 15.31 12.50
CA LYS A 50 7.74 14.72 12.97
C LYS A 50 8.86 14.88 11.94
N PHE A 51 8.58 14.58 10.67
CA PHE A 51 9.51 14.84 9.57
C PHE A 51 9.94 16.31 9.47
N CYS A 52 8.98 17.24 9.57
CA CYS A 52 9.27 18.66 9.48
C CYS A 52 10.22 19.13 10.59
N TYR A 53 10.00 18.68 11.82
CA TYR A 53 10.84 19.00 12.98
C TYR A 53 12.14 18.22 13.08
N GLY A 54 12.41 17.29 12.14
CA GLY A 54 13.59 16.45 12.21
C GLY A 54 13.53 15.42 13.35
N ILE A 55 12.34 15.10 13.83
CA ILE A 55 12.12 13.99 14.76
C ILE A 55 12.22 12.70 13.95
N ASN A 56 13.13 11.81 14.38
CA ASN A 56 13.31 10.53 13.71
C ASN A 56 12.10 9.63 13.93
N PHE A 57 11.64 9.02 12.84
CA PHE A 57 10.71 7.90 12.83
C PHE A 57 11.12 6.96 11.69
N GLU A 58 10.71 5.71 11.79
CA GLU A 58 11.01 4.70 10.78
C GLU A 58 9.99 4.74 9.65
N ILE A 59 10.47 4.77 8.40
CA ILE A 59 9.64 4.53 7.22
C ILE A 59 9.58 3.02 7.00
N SER A 60 8.38 2.45 7.01
CA SER A 60 8.14 1.01 6.90
C SER A 60 7.03 0.72 5.90
N THR A 61 6.85 -0.55 5.53
CA THR A 61 5.74 -0.99 4.67
C THR A 61 4.37 -0.75 5.28
N GLU A 62 4.28 -0.61 6.60
CA GLU A 62 3.01 -0.40 7.32
C GLU A 62 2.55 1.06 7.23
N ASN A 63 3.48 2.02 7.21
CA ASN A 63 3.16 3.44 7.23
C ASN A 63 3.40 4.17 5.89
N ILE A 64 4.07 3.54 4.93
CA ILE A 64 4.46 4.18 3.67
C ILE A 64 3.27 4.70 2.86
N ALA A 65 2.13 4.00 2.87
CA ALA A 65 0.93 4.44 2.15
C ALA A 65 0.40 5.77 2.72
N VAL A 66 0.32 5.85 4.05
CA VAL A 66 -0.10 7.05 4.78
C VAL A 66 0.88 8.20 4.52
N LEU A 67 2.18 7.94 4.68
CA LEU A 67 3.24 8.92 4.46
C LEU A 67 3.21 9.48 3.04
N ARG A 68 3.06 8.63 2.02
CA ARG A 68 3.03 9.06 0.62
C ARG A 68 1.81 9.94 0.32
N CYS A 69 0.64 9.58 0.86
CA CYS A 69 -0.60 10.33 0.65
C CYS A 69 -0.58 11.67 1.37
N VAL A 70 -0.18 11.71 2.65
CA VAL A 70 -0.12 12.96 3.41
C VAL A 70 0.97 13.89 2.90
N ALA A 71 2.12 13.36 2.45
CA ALA A 71 3.18 14.15 1.86
C ALA A 71 2.74 14.85 0.57
N GLU A 72 1.97 14.15 -0.27
CA GLU A 72 1.37 14.77 -1.47
C GLU A 72 0.36 15.84 -1.08
N PHE A 73 -0.55 15.52 -0.16
CA PHE A 73 -1.61 16.44 0.27
C PHE A 73 -1.03 17.74 0.85
N LEU A 74 0.04 17.63 1.64
CA LEU A 74 0.74 18.77 2.23
C LEU A 74 1.74 19.43 1.27
N GLU A 75 1.83 18.98 0.02
CA GLU A 75 2.76 19.48 -1.00
C GLU A 75 4.21 19.50 -0.49
N MET A 76 4.65 18.41 0.14
CA MET A 76 5.99 18.27 0.72
C MET A 76 7.01 17.79 -0.33
N THR A 77 7.24 18.64 -1.34
CA THR A 77 8.08 18.37 -2.52
C THR A 77 9.49 18.98 -2.42
N GLU A 78 10.35 18.66 -3.39
CA GLU A 78 11.69 19.26 -3.51
C GLU A 78 11.68 20.78 -3.73
N ASP A 79 10.56 21.36 -4.15
CA ASP A 79 10.41 22.81 -4.32
C ASP A 79 10.50 23.56 -2.97
N TYR A 80 10.25 22.85 -1.87
CA TYR A 80 10.21 23.41 -0.52
C TYR A 80 11.42 23.03 0.33
N ALA A 81 11.95 21.82 0.16
CA ALA A 81 13.15 21.36 0.88
C ALA A 81 13.86 20.22 0.14
N VAL A 82 15.19 20.18 0.23
CA VAL A 82 15.96 19.07 -0.37
C VAL A 82 15.70 17.77 0.39
N GLY A 83 15.40 16.70 -0.35
CA GLY A 83 15.09 15.39 0.21
C GLY A 83 13.80 15.40 1.03
N ASN A 84 12.77 16.08 0.53
CA ASN A 84 11.49 16.22 1.20
C ASN A 84 10.71 14.89 1.23
N LEU A 85 9.59 14.87 1.96
CA LEU A 85 8.88 13.65 2.29
C LEU A 85 8.32 12.93 1.05
N VAL A 86 7.86 13.64 0.02
CA VAL A 86 7.42 13.01 -1.24
C VAL A 86 8.55 12.21 -1.88
N THR A 87 9.74 12.79 -2.02
CA THR A 87 10.91 12.12 -2.62
C THR A 87 11.34 10.89 -1.82
N ARG A 88 11.38 11.01 -0.48
CA ARG A 88 11.78 9.88 0.39
C ARG A 88 10.79 8.73 0.33
N THR A 89 9.49 9.04 0.34
CA THR A 89 8.45 8.02 0.24
C THR A 89 8.45 7.35 -1.13
N GLU A 90 8.64 8.11 -2.22
CA GLU A 90 8.79 7.56 -3.57
C GLU A 90 10.00 6.62 -3.70
N ALA A 91 11.14 7.00 -3.13
CA ALA A 91 12.33 6.14 -3.10
C ALA A 91 12.02 4.81 -2.37
N TYR A 92 11.44 4.88 -1.17
CA TYR A 92 11.09 3.68 -0.41
C TYR A 92 10.09 2.78 -1.15
N ILE A 93 9.05 3.36 -1.77
CA ILE A 93 8.08 2.59 -2.56
C ILE A 93 8.80 1.83 -3.68
N ASN A 94 9.65 2.50 -4.45
CA ASN A 94 10.33 1.92 -5.60
C ASN A 94 11.42 0.91 -5.22
N GLU A 95 12.17 1.16 -4.16
CA GLU A 95 13.35 0.41 -3.79
C GLU A 95 13.05 -0.72 -2.80
N VAL A 96 12.00 -0.60 -2.00
CA VAL A 96 11.65 -1.55 -0.94
C VAL A 96 10.24 -2.09 -1.12
N ALA A 97 9.22 -1.23 -1.09
CA ALA A 97 7.83 -1.69 -0.95
C ALA A 97 7.34 -2.51 -2.15
N LEU A 98 7.76 -2.12 -3.38
CA LEU A 98 7.38 -2.82 -4.61
C LEU A 98 8.31 -3.99 -4.99
N LYS A 99 9.20 -4.44 -4.09
CA LYS A 99 10.14 -5.55 -4.35
C LYS A 99 9.67 -6.91 -3.87
N SER A 100 8.69 -6.95 -2.98
CA SER A 100 8.14 -8.20 -2.47
C SER A 100 6.62 -8.21 -2.58
N LEU A 101 6.05 -9.38 -2.82
CA LEU A 101 4.61 -9.55 -2.95
C LEU A 101 3.89 -9.22 -1.63
N SER A 102 4.48 -9.61 -0.49
CA SER A 102 3.95 -9.34 0.86
C SER A 102 3.84 -7.84 1.08
N SER A 103 4.95 -7.12 0.88
CA SER A 103 5.01 -5.67 1.03
C SER A 103 4.02 -4.97 0.11
N CYS A 104 3.90 -5.39 -1.15
CA CYS A 104 2.93 -4.81 -2.07
C CYS A 104 1.49 -4.98 -1.59
N VAL A 105 1.13 -6.16 -1.08
CA VAL A 105 -0.22 -6.42 -0.57
C VAL A 105 -0.49 -5.63 0.72
N THR A 106 0.47 -5.55 1.64
CA THR A 106 0.37 -4.69 2.84
C THR A 106 0.13 -3.23 2.48
N VAL A 107 0.90 -2.68 1.53
CA VAL A 107 0.74 -1.29 1.08
C VAL A 107 -0.61 -1.09 0.37
N LEU A 108 -1.05 -2.07 -0.42
CA LEU A 108 -2.35 -2.01 -1.11
C LEU A 108 -3.51 -2.04 -0.11
N LEU A 109 -3.46 -2.89 0.92
CA LEU A 109 -4.43 -2.93 2.01
C LEU A 109 -4.51 -1.59 2.74
N ALA A 110 -3.36 -1.03 3.13
CA ALA A 110 -3.31 0.28 3.79
C ALA A 110 -3.84 1.41 2.89
N SER A 111 -3.74 1.27 1.57
CA SER A 111 -4.22 2.28 0.61
C SER A 111 -5.74 2.36 0.53
N GLU A 112 -6.48 1.34 0.97
CA GLU A 112 -7.95 1.31 0.88
C GLU A 112 -8.60 2.38 1.76
N SER A 113 -8.02 2.70 2.91
CA SER A 113 -8.49 3.76 3.82
C SER A 113 -8.02 5.16 3.43
N LEU A 114 -7.22 5.27 2.36
CA LEU A 114 -6.59 6.51 1.90
C LEU A 114 -7.14 6.98 0.54
N LEU A 115 -8.21 6.35 0.06
CA LEU A 115 -8.90 6.79 -1.14
C LEU A 115 -9.64 8.12 -0.90
N PRO A 116 -9.65 9.05 -1.88
CA PRO A 116 -9.14 8.91 -3.25
C PRO A 116 -7.65 9.23 -3.41
N MET A 117 -6.98 9.71 -2.35
CA MET A 117 -5.60 10.20 -2.44
C MET A 117 -4.62 9.14 -2.95
N ALA A 118 -4.75 7.90 -2.47
CA ALA A 118 -3.89 6.80 -2.89
C ALA A 118 -3.97 6.47 -4.41
N GLU A 119 -5.10 6.75 -5.05
CA GLU A 119 -5.24 6.63 -6.51
C GLU A 119 -4.58 7.81 -7.24
N GLN A 120 -4.74 9.02 -6.71
CA GLN A 120 -4.15 10.24 -7.29
C GLN A 120 -2.62 10.14 -7.35
N VAL A 121 -1.99 9.62 -6.29
CA VAL A 121 -0.54 9.35 -6.26
C VAL A 121 -0.12 8.06 -6.97
N LYS A 122 -1.07 7.37 -7.62
CA LYS A 122 -0.86 6.10 -8.35
C LYS A 122 -0.31 4.96 -7.49
N LEU A 123 -0.47 5.02 -6.18
CA LEU A 123 0.03 3.99 -5.27
C LEU A 123 -0.70 2.67 -5.50
N VAL A 124 -2.03 2.73 -5.61
CA VAL A 124 -2.89 1.56 -5.84
C VAL A 124 -2.51 0.84 -7.14
N SER A 125 -2.45 1.55 -8.26
CA SER A 125 -2.13 0.95 -9.57
C SER A 125 -0.71 0.36 -9.59
N ARG A 126 0.27 1.04 -8.99
CA ARG A 126 1.65 0.52 -8.88
C ARG A 126 1.74 -0.75 -8.04
N CYS A 127 1.04 -0.81 -6.91
CA CYS A 127 0.98 -2.02 -6.09
C CYS A 127 0.32 -3.18 -6.84
N ILE A 128 -0.81 -2.95 -7.50
CA ILE A 128 -1.51 -3.96 -8.32
C ILE A 128 -0.58 -4.48 -9.44
N ASP A 129 0.10 -3.57 -10.13
CA ASP A 129 1.03 -3.93 -11.20
C ASP A 129 2.22 -4.75 -10.70
N ALA A 130 2.80 -4.37 -9.56
CA ALA A 130 3.89 -5.10 -8.92
C ALA A 130 3.45 -6.48 -8.45
N ILE A 131 2.28 -6.59 -7.80
CA ILE A 131 1.67 -7.88 -7.40
C ILE A 131 1.55 -8.80 -8.61
N ALA A 132 0.95 -8.30 -9.69
CA ALA A 132 0.72 -9.08 -10.89
C ALA A 132 2.04 -9.51 -11.55
N TYR A 133 3.04 -8.64 -11.60
CA TYR A 133 4.36 -8.96 -12.11
C TYR A 133 5.08 -10.03 -11.28
N LEU A 134 5.12 -9.86 -9.96
CA LEU A 134 5.82 -10.76 -9.05
C LEU A 134 5.17 -12.16 -9.03
N ALA A 135 3.84 -12.23 -8.94
CA ALA A 135 3.12 -13.50 -8.98
C ALA A 135 3.33 -14.25 -10.31
N CYS A 136 3.35 -13.54 -11.45
CA CYS A 136 3.62 -14.17 -12.75
C CYS A 136 5.06 -14.69 -12.83
N LYS A 137 6.04 -13.90 -12.36
CA LYS A 137 7.46 -14.29 -12.37
C LYS A 137 7.72 -15.58 -11.58
N ASP A 138 7.15 -15.69 -10.37
CA ASP A 138 7.35 -16.85 -9.50
C ASP A 138 6.64 -18.11 -10.03
N SER A 139 5.51 -17.93 -10.72
CA SER A 139 4.79 -19.05 -11.36
C SER A 139 5.59 -19.67 -12.52
N GLN A 140 6.42 -18.88 -13.22
CA GLN A 140 7.20 -19.33 -14.36
C GLN A 140 8.50 -20.04 -13.93
N SER A 141 9.18 -19.56 -12.89
CA SER A 141 10.37 -20.23 -12.33
C SER A 141 10.03 -21.62 -11.77
N SER A 142 8.86 -21.76 -11.16
CA SER A 142 8.34 -23.04 -10.63
C SER A 142 7.97 -24.05 -11.73
N GLY A 143 7.81 -23.60 -12.98
CA GLY A 143 7.47 -24.44 -14.13
C GLY A 143 8.68 -25.02 -14.87
N ILE A 144 9.87 -24.41 -14.75
CA ILE A 144 11.05 -24.78 -15.54
C ILE A 144 11.76 -26.02 -14.97
N ASN A 145 11.68 -26.28 -13.66
CA ASN A 145 12.34 -27.44 -13.03
C ASN A 145 11.60 -28.79 -13.23
N ARG A 146 10.62 -28.88 -14.15
CA ARG A 146 9.85 -30.13 -14.39
C ARG A 146 10.15 -30.81 -15.73
N MET A 147 11.16 -30.37 -16.49
CA MET A 147 11.44 -30.90 -17.84
C MET A 147 12.78 -31.63 -18.00
N GLU A 148 13.52 -31.92 -16.93
CA GLU A 148 14.72 -32.79 -17.00
C GLU A 148 14.77 -33.75 -15.82
N GLY A 149 14.26 -34.96 -16.04
CA GLY A 149 14.31 -36.06 -15.08
C GLY A 149 13.63 -37.28 -15.69
N GLY A 150 14.45 -38.14 -16.30
CA GLY A 150 14.04 -39.30 -17.07
C GLY A 150 13.22 -40.34 -16.31
N ILE A 151 12.60 -41.20 -17.11
CA ILE A 151 11.79 -42.37 -16.78
C ILE A 151 12.49 -43.23 -15.73
N GLU A 152 11.94 -43.35 -14.51
CA GLU A 152 12.08 -44.55 -13.67
C GLU A 152 10.79 -44.79 -12.86
N GLU A 153 10.19 -45.95 -13.09
CA GLU A 153 9.06 -46.50 -12.35
C GLU A 153 9.51 -46.91 -10.93
N GLY A 154 8.89 -46.33 -9.90
CA GLY A 154 9.18 -46.73 -8.52
C GLY A 154 8.24 -46.06 -7.52
N ASN A 155 7.36 -46.87 -6.92
CA ASN A 155 6.44 -46.50 -5.85
C ASN A 155 7.06 -45.52 -4.84
N SER A 156 6.70 -44.25 -4.96
CA SER A 156 7.01 -43.23 -3.98
C SER A 156 5.69 -42.61 -3.56
N LEU A 157 5.36 -42.81 -2.29
CA LEU A 157 4.31 -42.09 -1.58
C LEU A 157 4.58 -40.61 -1.78
N VAL A 158 3.90 -40.02 -2.76
CA VAL A 158 3.98 -38.61 -3.09
C VAL A 158 3.65 -37.88 -1.79
N PRO A 159 4.59 -37.13 -1.18
CA PRO A 159 4.19 -36.20 -0.14
C PRO A 159 3.18 -35.30 -0.84
N GLN A 160 1.96 -35.22 -0.33
CA GLN A 160 1.04 -34.19 -0.76
C GLN A 160 1.71 -32.86 -0.46
N GLN A 161 2.51 -32.37 -1.41
CA GLN A 161 2.83 -30.98 -1.54
C GLN A 161 1.45 -30.38 -1.73
N LYS A 162 0.90 -29.80 -0.65
CA LYS A 162 -0.18 -28.82 -0.74
C LYS A 162 0.09 -28.08 -2.03
N PRO A 163 -0.85 -28.03 -2.99
CA PRO A 163 -0.67 -27.10 -4.09
C PRO A 163 -0.35 -25.80 -3.37
N ILE A 164 0.76 -25.18 -3.78
CA ILE A 164 1.15 -23.86 -3.35
C ILE A 164 -0.05 -22.98 -3.71
N VAL A 165 -1.09 -23.00 -2.87
CA VAL A 165 -1.99 -21.90 -2.60
C VAL A 165 -1.11 -20.97 -1.77
N ASP A 166 -0.04 -20.57 -2.43
CA ASP A 166 0.52 -19.26 -2.45
C ASP A 166 0.17 -18.48 -1.19
N TRP A 167 1.17 -18.33 -0.32
CA TRP A 167 1.09 -17.48 0.88
C TRP A 167 0.46 -16.10 0.59
N TRP A 168 0.59 -15.59 -0.65
CA TRP A 168 -0.05 -14.36 -1.10
C TRP A 168 -1.58 -14.46 -1.26
N ALA A 169 -2.14 -15.63 -1.52
CA ALA A 169 -3.57 -15.83 -1.66
C ALA A 169 -4.32 -15.50 -0.36
N GLU A 170 -3.72 -15.81 0.79
CA GLU A 170 -4.29 -15.46 2.09
C GLU A 170 -4.32 -13.95 2.31
N ASP A 171 -3.25 -13.23 1.99
CA ASP A 171 -3.18 -11.78 2.14
C ASP A 171 -4.14 -11.07 1.17
N LEU A 172 -4.26 -11.55 -0.08
CA LEU A 172 -5.22 -11.01 -1.04
C LEU A 172 -6.68 -11.16 -0.60
N THR A 173 -6.99 -12.14 0.25
CA THR A 173 -8.36 -12.31 0.78
C THR A 173 -8.80 -11.21 1.74
N MET A 174 -7.85 -10.39 2.23
CA MET A 174 -8.17 -9.25 3.10
C MET A 174 -8.58 -8.00 2.31
N LEU A 175 -8.33 -7.97 0.99
CA LEU A 175 -8.66 -6.83 0.14
C LEU A 175 -10.19 -6.70 -0.04
N ARG A 176 -10.67 -5.46 -0.15
CA ARG A 176 -12.03 -5.20 -0.63
C ARG A 176 -12.22 -5.80 -2.02
N ILE A 177 -13.47 -6.16 -2.33
CA ILE A 177 -13.81 -6.90 -3.55
C ILE A 177 -13.36 -6.18 -4.84
N ASP A 178 -13.41 -4.85 -4.85
CA ASP A 178 -12.97 -4.04 -5.99
C ASP A 178 -11.45 -4.11 -6.18
N MET A 179 -10.65 -4.05 -5.10
CA MET A 179 -9.20 -4.17 -5.18
C MET A 179 -8.78 -5.60 -5.52
N PHE A 180 -9.41 -6.59 -4.89
CA PHE A 180 -9.19 -8.00 -5.19
C PHE A 180 -9.46 -8.31 -6.67
N GLN A 181 -10.59 -7.86 -7.20
CA GLN A 181 -10.93 -8.02 -8.62
C GLN A 181 -9.87 -7.38 -9.54
N ARG A 182 -9.44 -6.15 -9.24
CA ARG A 182 -8.40 -5.46 -10.04
C ARG A 182 -7.06 -6.19 -10.04
N VAL A 183 -6.66 -6.77 -8.90
CA VAL A 183 -5.46 -7.62 -8.83
C VAL A 183 -5.60 -8.83 -9.74
N LEU A 184 -6.71 -9.57 -9.69
CA LEU A 184 -6.92 -10.75 -10.53
C LEU A 184 -6.94 -10.42 -12.03
N ILE A 185 -7.55 -9.28 -12.40
CA ILE A 185 -7.54 -8.79 -13.78
C ILE A 185 -6.10 -8.48 -14.22
N ALA A 186 -5.32 -7.78 -13.40
CA ALA A 186 -3.93 -7.44 -13.71
C ALA A 186 -3.04 -8.68 -13.83
N MET A 187 -3.23 -9.69 -12.96
CA MET A 187 -2.55 -10.97 -13.04
C MET A 187 -2.88 -11.71 -14.35
N THR A 188 -4.17 -11.78 -14.70
CA THR A 188 -4.62 -12.42 -15.94
C THR A 188 -4.06 -11.71 -17.17
N ALA A 189 -4.07 -10.37 -17.18
CA ALA A 189 -3.51 -9.56 -18.26
C ALA A 189 -2.00 -9.78 -18.45
N ARG A 190 -1.27 -10.15 -17.39
CA ARG A 190 0.16 -10.50 -17.43
C ARG A 190 0.42 -11.98 -17.74
N GLY A 191 -0.61 -12.77 -18.03
CA GLY A 191 -0.47 -14.17 -18.43
C GLY A 191 -0.47 -15.16 -17.27
N PHE A 192 -0.93 -14.76 -16.07
CA PHE A 192 -1.16 -15.71 -14.99
C PHE A 192 -2.22 -16.74 -15.41
N LYS A 193 -1.97 -18.02 -15.13
CA LYS A 193 -2.81 -19.12 -15.61
C LYS A 193 -4.19 -19.07 -14.92
N GLN A 194 -5.26 -18.92 -15.70
CA GLN A 194 -6.62 -18.75 -15.16
C GLN A 194 -7.08 -19.90 -14.25
N TYR A 195 -6.72 -21.16 -14.57
CA TYR A 195 -7.09 -22.30 -13.73
C TYR A 195 -6.44 -22.24 -12.34
N ALA A 196 -5.32 -21.53 -12.18
CA ALA A 196 -4.63 -21.37 -10.90
C ALA A 196 -5.29 -20.29 -10.02
N LEU A 197 -6.19 -19.46 -10.56
CA LEU A 197 -6.94 -18.47 -9.79
C LEU A 197 -8.14 -19.07 -9.04
N GLY A 198 -8.62 -20.25 -9.47
CA GLY A 198 -9.77 -20.94 -8.88
C GLY A 198 -9.67 -21.11 -7.36
N PRO A 199 -8.56 -21.66 -6.82
CA PRO A 199 -8.37 -21.79 -5.38
C PRO A 199 -8.41 -20.46 -4.63
N THR A 200 -7.78 -19.40 -5.16
CA THR A 200 -7.79 -18.05 -4.54
C THR A 200 -9.19 -17.44 -4.53
N LEU A 201 -9.95 -17.59 -5.62
CA LEU A 201 -11.35 -17.17 -5.70
C LEU A 201 -12.23 -17.91 -4.68
N MET A 202 -12.06 -19.22 -4.57
CA MET A 202 -12.80 -20.04 -3.61
C MET A 202 -12.46 -19.66 -2.16
N LEU A 203 -11.18 -19.41 -1.86
CA LEU A 203 -10.73 -18.97 -0.55
C LEU A 203 -11.28 -17.59 -0.19
N TYR A 204 -11.26 -16.65 -1.13
CA TYR A 204 -11.85 -15.31 -0.97
C TYR A 204 -13.33 -15.43 -0.62
N ALA A 205 -14.11 -16.14 -1.46
CA ALA A 205 -15.52 -16.35 -1.24
C ALA A 205 -15.82 -16.99 0.12
N GLN A 206 -15.07 -18.03 0.49
CA GLN A 206 -15.25 -18.71 1.79
C GLN A 206 -15.03 -17.76 2.98
N LYS A 207 -13.98 -16.92 2.96
CA LYS A 207 -13.71 -15.97 4.04
C LYS A 207 -14.74 -14.85 4.08
N SER A 208 -15.10 -14.26 2.94
CA SER A 208 -16.10 -13.20 2.86
C SER A 208 -17.49 -13.68 3.30
N LEU A 209 -17.88 -14.91 2.95
CA LEU A 209 -19.18 -15.48 3.32
C LEU A 209 -19.25 -15.91 4.79
N ARG A 210 -18.18 -16.45 5.37
CA ARG A 210 -18.14 -16.75 6.83
C ARG A 210 -18.29 -15.50 7.69
N GLY A 211 -17.79 -14.36 7.22
CA GLY A 211 -18.04 -13.06 7.85
C GLY A 211 -19.53 -12.69 7.91
N LEU A 212 -20.33 -13.15 6.95
CA LEU A 212 -21.78 -12.91 6.90
C LEU A 212 -22.56 -13.83 7.86
N GLU A 213 -22.13 -15.09 8.04
CA GLU A 213 -22.79 -16.03 8.96
C GLU A 213 -22.65 -15.62 10.43
N ALA A 214 -21.55 -14.96 10.80
CA ALA A 214 -21.35 -14.41 12.16
C ALA A 214 -22.31 -13.25 12.48
N PHE A 215 -22.73 -12.48 11.46
CA PHE A 215 -23.72 -11.40 11.60
C PHE A 215 -25.16 -11.91 11.69
N GLY A 216 -25.44 -13.13 11.24
CA GLY A 216 -26.78 -13.72 11.24
C GLY A 216 -27.24 -14.34 12.57
N LYS A 217 -26.34 -14.49 13.56
CA LYS A 217 -26.63 -15.16 14.84
C LYS A 217 -26.95 -14.21 16.00
N GLY A 218 -27.11 -12.92 15.74
CA GLY A 218 -27.40 -11.88 16.74
C GLY A 218 -28.79 -11.26 16.61
N ARG A 219 -29.84 -12.04 16.36
CA ARG A 219 -31.24 -11.59 16.41
C ARG A 219 -32.12 -12.61 17.11
#